data_AF-A0A3D1R5H6-F1
#
_entry.id   AF-A0A3D1R5H6-F1
#
_cell.length_a   1.000
_cell.length_b   1.000
_cell.length_c   1.000
_cell.angle_alpha   90.00
_cell.angle_beta   90.00
_cell.angle_gamma   90.00
#
_symmetry.space_group_name_H-M   'P 1'
#
loop_
_entity.id
_entity.type
_entity.pdbx_description
1 polymer ?
#
loop_
_entity_poly.entity_id
_entity_poly.type
_entity_poly.pdbx_seq_one_letter_code
_entity_poly.pdbx_strand_id
1 'polypeptide(L)'
;RLADEERLATHPAGSRLERLGAWIRSREPSELRSALAAVHALAHLDGRPASALRKEALFHPSPEVRLQAIHARCRQDEPGAELELARAVLDPRVSKRARELLEMLGKSHLVPAAASDPEFLARSELMAWLAHPMEFGRPPQRMELWDRRLLRWPPTEDERELFLYRYTYVDAPGGPETGVGLVGSITVSLSGDARPDPEGSPEEALAVHCAWELQQAGLRAERQALLASCRRQLGFAKG
;
A
#
# COMPACT_ATOMS: atom_id res chain seq x y z
N ARG A 1 -2.87 -45.99 -19.47
CA ARG A 1 -2.62 -45.04 -18.37
C ARG A 1 -2.50 -43.65 -19.02
N LEU A 2 -3.64 -43.07 -19.41
CA LEU A 2 -3.77 -41.87 -20.26
C LEU A 2 -5.14 -41.19 -20.02
N ALA A 3 -5.66 -41.23 -18.78
CA ALA A 3 -7.02 -40.80 -18.46
C ALA A 3 -7.09 -39.51 -17.61
N ASP A 4 -5.98 -38.79 -17.44
CA ASP A 4 -5.91 -37.61 -16.56
C ASP A 4 -5.55 -36.29 -17.26
N GLU A 5 -5.25 -36.28 -18.56
CA GLU A 5 -4.85 -35.05 -19.26
C GLU A 5 -6.02 -34.22 -19.82
N GLU A 6 -7.23 -34.79 -19.98
CA GLU A 6 -8.38 -34.07 -20.56
C GLU A 6 -9.32 -33.42 -19.53
N ARG A 7 -9.12 -33.62 -18.22
CA ARG A 7 -10.05 -33.13 -17.18
C ARG A 7 -9.78 -31.72 -16.64
N LEU A 8 -8.77 -31.03 -17.18
CA LEU A 8 -8.51 -29.61 -16.88
C LEU A 8 -8.88 -28.67 -18.04
N ALA A 9 -9.72 -29.10 -18.99
CA ALA A 9 -10.19 -28.23 -20.08
C ALA A 9 -10.99 -27.01 -19.58
N THR A 10 -11.57 -27.09 -18.38
CA THR A 10 -12.37 -26.01 -17.79
C THR A 10 -11.85 -25.70 -16.39
N HIS A 11 -11.35 -24.47 -16.19
CA HIS A 11 -10.93 -24.01 -14.87
C HIS A 11 -12.10 -24.16 -13.86
N PRO A 12 -11.89 -24.73 -12.66
CA PRO A 12 -12.96 -25.14 -11.74
C PRO A 12 -13.86 -23.98 -11.28
N ALA A 13 -13.38 -22.74 -11.38
CA ALA A 13 -14.17 -21.56 -11.09
C ALA A 13 -15.24 -21.24 -12.17
N GLY A 14 -15.12 -21.78 -13.38
CA GLY A 14 -16.06 -21.57 -14.47
C GLY A 14 -17.47 -22.10 -14.18
N SER A 15 -17.59 -23.17 -13.38
CA SER A 15 -18.88 -23.70 -12.91
C SER A 15 -19.47 -22.91 -11.74
N ARG A 16 -18.77 -21.89 -11.23
CA ARG A 16 -19.12 -21.13 -10.01
C ARG A 16 -19.25 -19.63 -10.25
N LEU A 17 -19.47 -19.20 -11.50
CA LEU A 17 -19.55 -17.78 -11.89
C LEU A 17 -20.53 -16.97 -11.04
N GLU A 18 -21.68 -17.54 -10.67
CA GLU A 18 -22.66 -16.87 -9.81
C GLU A 18 -22.06 -16.51 -8.45
N ARG A 19 -21.31 -17.43 -7.84
CA ARG A 19 -20.65 -17.21 -6.55
C ARG A 19 -19.49 -16.23 -6.65
N LEU A 20 -18.72 -16.27 -7.74
CA LEU A 20 -17.69 -15.26 -8.00
C LEU A 20 -18.32 -13.86 -8.10
N GLY A 21 -19.44 -13.75 -8.81
CA GLY A 21 -20.19 -12.51 -8.95
C GLY A 21 -20.74 -12.00 -7.62
N ALA A 22 -21.22 -12.90 -6.74
CA ALA A 22 -21.66 -12.52 -5.40
C ALA A 22 -20.53 -11.85 -4.59
N TRP A 23 -19.32 -12.41 -4.61
CA TRP A 23 -18.17 -11.83 -3.92
C TRP A 23 -17.73 -10.49 -4.53
N ILE A 24 -17.76 -10.35 -5.86
CA ILE A 24 -17.44 -9.09 -6.55
C ILE A 24 -18.46 -8.00 -6.22
N ARG A 25 -19.73 -8.35 -6.00
CA ARG A 25 -20.78 -7.40 -5.64
C ARG A 25 -20.85 -7.07 -4.16
N SER A 26 -20.25 -7.91 -3.32
CA SER A 26 -20.24 -7.70 -1.89
C SER A 26 -19.55 -6.40 -1.50
N ARG A 27 -20.09 -5.75 -0.47
CA ARG A 27 -19.47 -4.59 0.17
C ARG A 27 -18.91 -4.93 1.55
N GLU A 28 -19.04 -6.19 1.97
CA GLU A 28 -18.60 -6.65 3.27
C GLU A 28 -17.06 -6.69 3.33
N PRO A 29 -16.43 -5.99 4.29
CA PRO A 29 -14.96 -5.98 4.42
C PRO A 29 -14.37 -7.38 4.60
N SER A 30 -15.10 -8.28 5.26
CA SER A 30 -14.70 -9.68 5.47
C SER A 30 -14.63 -10.50 4.18
N GLU A 31 -15.33 -10.09 3.12
CA GLU A 31 -15.36 -10.78 1.83
C GLU A 31 -14.34 -10.23 0.83
N LEU A 32 -13.55 -9.21 1.20
CA LEU A 32 -12.56 -8.61 0.31
C LEU A 32 -11.56 -9.64 -0.26
N ARG A 33 -11.10 -10.59 0.57
CA ARG A 33 -10.21 -11.67 0.12
C ARG A 33 -10.88 -12.57 -0.91
N SER A 34 -12.17 -12.86 -0.72
CA SER A 34 -12.96 -13.65 -1.66
C SER A 34 -13.17 -12.91 -2.98
N ALA A 35 -13.40 -11.60 -2.94
CA ALA A 35 -13.50 -10.77 -4.14
C ALA A 35 -12.17 -10.75 -4.94
N LEU A 36 -11.03 -10.62 -4.25
CA LEU A 36 -9.71 -10.70 -4.88
C LEU A 36 -9.48 -12.07 -5.55
N ALA A 37 -9.78 -13.16 -4.82
CA ALA A 37 -9.67 -14.51 -5.36
C ALA A 37 -10.61 -14.73 -6.57
N ALA A 38 -11.82 -14.15 -6.54
CA ALA A 38 -12.75 -14.22 -7.64
C ALA A 38 -12.20 -13.55 -8.91
N VAL A 39 -11.62 -12.35 -8.77
CA VAL A 39 -11.01 -11.62 -9.88
C VAL A 39 -9.79 -12.35 -10.43
N HIS A 40 -8.96 -12.95 -9.58
CA HIS A 40 -7.87 -13.82 -10.03
C HIS A 40 -8.37 -15.01 -10.84
N ALA A 41 -9.41 -15.70 -10.36
CA ALA A 41 -10.01 -16.81 -11.09
C ALA A 41 -10.57 -16.35 -12.44
N LEU A 42 -11.22 -15.19 -12.50
CA LEU A 42 -11.75 -14.62 -13.73
C LEU A 42 -10.67 -14.32 -14.77
N ALA A 43 -9.40 -14.12 -14.40
CA ALA A 43 -8.31 -13.92 -15.37
C ALA A 43 -8.05 -15.17 -16.25
N HIS A 44 -8.55 -16.33 -15.84
CA HIS A 44 -8.39 -17.62 -16.52
C HIS A 44 -9.68 -18.14 -17.17
N LEU A 45 -10.76 -17.35 -17.12
CA LEU A 45 -12.07 -17.77 -17.63
C LEU A 45 -12.42 -17.00 -18.91
N ASP A 46 -12.77 -17.75 -19.95
CA ASP A 46 -13.22 -17.17 -21.21
C ASP A 46 -14.75 -16.97 -21.24
N GLY A 47 -15.20 -16.26 -22.27
CA GLY A 47 -16.62 -16.10 -22.57
C GLY A 47 -17.27 -14.84 -21.98
N ARG A 48 -18.45 -14.51 -22.55
CA ARG A 48 -19.20 -13.29 -22.22
C ARG A 48 -19.52 -13.14 -20.72
N PRO A 49 -19.95 -14.20 -19.99
CA PRO A 49 -20.24 -14.07 -18.56
C PRO A 49 -19.02 -13.70 -17.72
N ALA A 50 -17.86 -14.33 -17.96
CA ALA A 50 -16.63 -14.01 -17.24
C ALA A 50 -16.13 -12.59 -17.55
N SER A 51 -16.17 -12.19 -18.82
CA SER A 51 -15.83 -10.82 -19.22
C SER A 51 -16.75 -9.77 -18.58
N ALA A 52 -18.05 -10.05 -18.46
CA ALA A 52 -18.98 -9.16 -17.78
C ALA A 52 -18.62 -8.97 -16.30
N LEU A 53 -18.29 -10.06 -15.58
CA LEU A 53 -17.86 -9.98 -14.19
C LEU A 53 -16.50 -9.26 -14.03
N ARG A 54 -15.55 -9.44 -14.95
CA ARG A 54 -14.29 -8.67 -14.95
C ARG A 54 -14.56 -7.17 -15.07
N LYS A 55 -15.47 -6.78 -15.96
CA LYS A 55 -15.86 -5.37 -16.13
C LYS A 55 -16.57 -4.82 -14.90
N GLU A 56 -17.43 -5.62 -14.26
CA GLU A 56 -18.09 -5.25 -13.01
C GLU A 56 -17.08 -4.99 -11.87
N ALA A 57 -16.05 -5.82 -11.76
CA ALA A 57 -15.01 -5.67 -10.74
C ALA A 57 -14.20 -4.37 -10.86
N LEU A 58 -14.19 -3.70 -12.03
CA LEU A 58 -13.59 -2.37 -12.20
C LEU A 58 -14.30 -1.29 -11.37
N PHE A 59 -15.53 -1.55 -10.90
CA PHE A 59 -16.33 -0.61 -10.09
C PHE A 59 -16.38 -1.01 -8.60
N HIS A 60 -15.54 -1.95 -8.17
CA HIS A 60 -15.45 -2.36 -6.77
C HIS A 60 -14.92 -1.21 -5.89
N PRO A 61 -15.31 -1.07 -4.61
CA PRO A 61 -14.87 0.05 -3.76
C PRO A 61 -13.39 -0.08 -3.38
N SER A 62 -12.91 -1.32 -3.23
CA SER A 62 -11.49 -1.57 -2.98
C SER A 62 -10.65 -1.27 -4.22
N PRO A 63 -9.64 -0.38 -4.12
CA PRO A 63 -8.72 -0.11 -5.22
C PRO A 63 -7.92 -1.34 -5.62
N GLU A 64 -7.66 -2.26 -4.69
CA GLU A 64 -6.93 -3.49 -4.97
C GLU A 64 -7.73 -4.44 -5.87
N VAL A 65 -9.03 -4.60 -5.64
CA VAL A 65 -9.90 -5.41 -6.50
C VAL A 65 -9.99 -4.80 -7.90
N ARG A 66 -10.13 -3.47 -7.99
CA ARG A 66 -10.12 -2.78 -9.30
C ARG A 66 -8.79 -3.01 -10.04
N LEU A 67 -7.66 -2.89 -9.33
CA LEU A 67 -6.33 -3.14 -9.90
C LEU A 67 -6.21 -4.58 -10.43
N GLN A 68 -6.63 -5.56 -9.64
CA GLN A 68 -6.60 -6.96 -10.08
C GLN A 68 -7.52 -7.21 -11.27
N ALA A 69 -8.65 -6.49 -11.38
CA ALA A 69 -9.55 -6.59 -12.51
C ALA A 69 -8.91 -6.02 -13.79
N ILE A 70 -8.20 -4.88 -13.68
CA ILE A 70 -7.41 -4.32 -14.78
C ILE A 70 -6.31 -5.31 -15.21
N HIS A 71 -5.60 -5.91 -14.25
CA HIS A 71 -4.56 -6.90 -14.55
C HIS A 71 -5.14 -8.17 -15.21
N ALA A 72 -6.30 -8.65 -14.75
CA ALA A 72 -7.00 -9.77 -15.39
C ALA A 72 -7.35 -9.48 -16.86
N ARG A 73 -7.73 -8.23 -17.17
CA ARG A 73 -7.97 -7.77 -18.54
C ARG A 73 -6.68 -7.69 -19.36
N CYS A 74 -5.56 -7.26 -18.76
CA CYS A 74 -4.25 -7.29 -19.42
C CYS A 74 -3.83 -8.71 -19.81
N ARG A 75 -4.05 -9.69 -18.93
CA ARG A 75 -3.76 -11.11 -19.21
C ARG A 75 -4.63 -11.73 -20.29
N GLN A 76 -5.74 -11.08 -20.63
CA GLN A 76 -6.70 -11.48 -21.65
C GLN A 76 -6.52 -10.67 -22.94
N ASP A 77 -5.41 -9.90 -23.04
CA ASP A 77 -5.09 -9.01 -24.15
C ASP A 77 -6.25 -8.07 -24.54
N GLU A 78 -7.06 -7.66 -23.55
CA GLU A 78 -8.17 -6.75 -23.80
C GLU A 78 -7.63 -5.37 -24.22
N PRO A 79 -8.09 -4.80 -25.35
CA PRO A 79 -7.60 -3.53 -25.85
C PRO A 79 -7.64 -2.41 -24.80
N GLY A 80 -6.51 -1.72 -24.63
CA GLY A 80 -6.38 -0.58 -23.71
C GLY A 80 -6.16 -0.92 -22.24
N ALA A 81 -6.22 -2.20 -21.83
CA ALA A 81 -6.07 -2.60 -20.43
C ALA A 81 -4.69 -2.22 -19.85
N GLU A 82 -3.62 -2.30 -20.65
CA GLU A 82 -2.27 -1.91 -20.24
C GLU A 82 -2.16 -0.40 -19.94
N LEU A 83 -2.90 0.45 -20.66
CA LEU A 83 -2.95 1.89 -20.41
C LEU A 83 -3.74 2.20 -19.13
N GLU A 84 -4.79 1.43 -18.85
CA GLU A 84 -5.51 1.52 -17.58
C GLU A 84 -4.62 1.08 -16.41
N LEU A 85 -3.80 0.04 -16.59
CA LEU A 85 -2.84 -0.41 -15.58
C LEU A 85 -1.76 0.66 -15.34
N ALA A 86 -1.24 1.27 -16.41
CA ALA A 86 -0.31 2.40 -16.32
C ALA A 86 -0.93 3.59 -15.57
N ARG A 87 -2.20 3.92 -15.82
CA ARG A 87 -2.92 4.96 -15.06
C ARG A 87 -3.09 4.60 -13.59
N ALA A 88 -3.32 3.32 -13.27
CA ALA A 88 -3.45 2.87 -11.88
C ALA A 88 -2.15 3.06 -11.07
N VAL A 89 -0.99 3.15 -11.72
CA VAL A 89 0.28 3.51 -11.07
C VAL A 89 0.21 4.90 -10.40
N LEU A 90 -0.65 5.80 -10.87
CA LEU A 90 -0.81 7.14 -10.31
C LEU A 90 -1.72 7.17 -9.07
N ASP A 91 -2.31 6.04 -8.66
CA ASP A 91 -3.05 5.92 -7.40
C ASP A 91 -2.08 5.41 -6.31
N PRO A 92 -1.69 6.24 -5.32
CA PRO A 92 -0.68 5.87 -4.33
C PRO A 92 -1.11 4.67 -3.48
N ARG A 93 -2.42 4.37 -3.38
CA ARG A 93 -2.94 3.21 -2.63
C ARG A 93 -2.57 1.87 -3.26
N VAL A 94 -2.30 1.87 -4.56
CA VAL A 94 -2.01 0.67 -5.36
C VAL A 94 -0.78 0.80 -6.24
N SER A 95 -0.10 1.96 -6.22
CA SER A 95 1.00 2.27 -7.15
C SER A 95 2.11 1.22 -7.14
N LYS A 96 2.61 0.85 -5.95
CA LYS A 96 3.63 -0.19 -5.80
C LYS A 96 3.21 -1.49 -6.49
N ARG A 97 1.98 -1.94 -6.21
CA ARG A 97 1.44 -3.17 -6.80
C ARG A 97 1.21 -3.05 -8.30
N ALA A 98 0.75 -1.90 -8.79
CA ALA A 98 0.54 -1.64 -10.21
C ALA A 98 1.85 -1.69 -11.00
N ARG A 99 2.95 -1.15 -10.42
CA ARG A 99 4.31 -1.23 -11.01
C ARG A 99 4.80 -2.66 -11.10
N GLU A 100 4.65 -3.45 -10.03
CA GLU A 100 4.99 -4.88 -10.03
C GLU A 100 4.19 -5.65 -11.10
N LEU A 101 2.91 -5.32 -11.29
CA LEU A 101 2.07 -5.95 -12.31
C LEU A 101 2.54 -5.58 -13.73
N LEU A 102 2.90 -4.32 -13.98
CA LEU A 102 3.50 -3.92 -15.26
C LEU A 102 4.83 -4.63 -15.51
N GLU A 103 5.66 -4.77 -14.47
CA GLU A 103 6.94 -5.48 -14.56
C GLU A 103 6.76 -6.95 -14.90
N MET A 104 5.85 -7.65 -14.22
CA MET A 104 5.51 -9.05 -14.51
C MET A 104 5.00 -9.25 -15.95
N LEU A 105 4.35 -8.24 -16.53
CA LEU A 105 3.88 -8.25 -17.91
C LEU A 105 4.96 -7.82 -18.93
N GLY A 106 6.16 -7.44 -18.49
CA GLY A 106 7.21 -6.88 -19.36
C GLY A 106 6.89 -5.47 -19.89
N LYS A 107 6.02 -4.73 -19.20
CA LYS A 107 5.47 -3.42 -19.60
C LYS A 107 5.94 -2.27 -18.70
N SER A 108 7.06 -2.42 -18.01
CA SER A 108 7.63 -1.37 -17.13
C SER A 108 7.85 -0.02 -17.81
N HIS A 109 8.07 -0.02 -19.13
CA HIS A 109 8.21 1.20 -19.94
C HIS A 109 6.93 2.05 -20.01
N LEU A 110 5.77 1.50 -19.61
CA LEU A 110 4.50 2.24 -19.53
C LEU A 110 4.32 2.98 -18.22
N VAL A 111 5.21 2.81 -17.23
CA VAL A 111 5.14 3.53 -15.96
C VAL A 111 5.21 5.05 -16.23
N PRO A 112 4.20 5.83 -15.82
CA PRO A 112 4.21 7.27 -16.05
C PRO A 112 5.36 7.96 -15.32
N ALA A 113 6.00 8.93 -15.96
CA ALA A 113 7.09 9.71 -15.36
C ALA A 113 6.68 10.39 -14.04
N ALA A 114 5.43 10.84 -13.94
CA ALA A 114 4.87 11.43 -12.72
C ALA A 114 4.90 10.49 -11.50
N ALA A 115 4.98 9.16 -11.71
CA ALA A 115 5.12 8.19 -10.64
C ALA A 115 6.55 8.09 -10.08
N SER A 116 7.50 8.85 -10.63
CA SER A 116 8.89 8.93 -10.15
C SER A 116 9.13 10.12 -9.23
N ASP A 117 8.10 10.92 -8.95
CA ASP A 117 8.19 12.01 -7.98
C ASP A 117 8.54 11.46 -6.58
N PRO A 118 9.56 11.99 -5.87
CA PRO A 118 9.98 11.46 -4.58
C PRO A 118 8.89 11.48 -3.51
N GLU A 119 8.05 12.52 -3.46
CA GLU A 119 6.94 12.59 -2.50
C GLU A 119 5.87 11.56 -2.85
N PHE A 120 5.54 11.38 -4.13
CA PHE A 120 4.62 10.34 -4.57
C PHE A 120 5.12 8.94 -4.22
N LEU A 121 6.41 8.67 -4.46
CA LEU A 121 7.04 7.39 -4.11
C LEU A 121 6.96 7.13 -2.61
N ALA A 122 7.37 8.09 -1.79
CA ALA A 122 7.32 7.96 -0.33
C ALA A 122 5.89 7.75 0.19
N ARG A 123 4.92 8.53 -0.33
CA ARG A 123 3.50 8.36 -0.01
C ARG A 123 3.00 6.96 -0.36
N SER A 124 3.33 6.47 -1.56
CA SER A 124 2.91 5.14 -2.01
C SER A 124 3.54 4.01 -1.20
N GLU A 125 4.78 4.19 -0.76
CA GLU A 125 5.49 3.25 0.08
C GLU A 125 4.82 3.12 1.45
N LEU A 126 4.54 4.25 2.11
CA LEU A 126 3.84 4.24 3.40
C LEU A 126 2.42 3.68 3.27
N MET A 127 1.68 4.02 2.21
CA MET A 127 0.35 3.43 1.98
C MET A 127 0.42 1.91 1.82
N ALA A 128 1.40 1.39 1.10
CA ALA A 128 1.60 -0.04 0.94
C ALA A 128 1.99 -0.72 2.26
N TRP A 129 2.84 -0.07 3.06
CA TRP A 129 3.23 -0.57 4.39
C TRP A 129 2.02 -0.63 5.33
N LEU A 130 1.26 0.45 5.44
CA LEU A 130 0.04 0.50 6.27
C LEU A 130 -1.01 -0.51 5.82
N ALA A 131 -1.10 -0.79 4.51
CA ALA A 131 -2.00 -1.79 3.96
C ALA A 131 -1.59 -3.24 4.24
N HIS A 132 -0.38 -3.49 4.75
CA HIS A 132 0.09 -4.84 5.04
C HIS A 132 -0.80 -5.52 6.11
N PRO A 133 -1.09 -6.85 5.99
CA PRO A 133 -2.00 -7.53 6.93
C PRO A 133 -1.57 -7.56 8.39
N MET A 134 -0.27 -7.37 8.67
CA MET A 134 0.25 -7.27 10.03
C MET A 134 0.16 -5.85 10.61
N GLU A 135 -0.21 -4.86 9.79
CA GLU A 135 -0.39 -3.46 10.21
C GLU A 135 -1.89 -3.14 10.27
N PHE A 136 -2.43 -2.31 9.36
CA PHE A 136 -3.86 -1.98 9.31
C PHE A 136 -4.65 -2.83 8.32
N GLY A 137 -3.97 -3.61 7.46
CA GLY A 137 -4.60 -4.47 6.45
C GLY A 137 -5.35 -3.75 5.33
N ARG A 138 -5.34 -2.41 5.32
CA ARG A 138 -5.91 -1.55 4.28
C ARG A 138 -5.20 -0.19 4.23
N PRO A 139 -5.10 0.46 3.07
CA PRO A 139 -4.55 1.80 3.00
C PRO A 139 -5.49 2.82 3.70
N PRO A 140 -4.95 3.93 4.24
CA PRO A 140 -5.77 4.97 4.86
C PRO A 140 -6.60 5.75 3.84
N GLN A 141 -7.72 6.35 4.28
CA GLN A 141 -8.56 7.18 3.42
C GLN A 141 -7.94 8.56 3.15
N ARG A 142 -7.17 9.08 4.11
CA ARG A 142 -6.47 10.35 3.98
C ARG A 142 -5.00 10.17 4.32
N MET A 143 -4.15 10.87 3.57
CA MET A 143 -2.72 10.96 3.85
C MET A 143 -2.22 12.28 3.28
N GLU A 144 -1.58 13.08 4.13
CA GLU A 144 -0.99 14.37 3.80
C GLU A 144 0.50 14.37 4.15
N LEU A 145 1.32 15.00 3.30
CA LEU A 145 2.69 15.29 3.66
C LEU A 145 2.67 16.30 4.79
N TRP A 146 3.22 15.92 5.93
CA TRP A 146 3.32 16.79 7.10
C TRP A 146 4.62 17.58 7.08
N ASP A 147 5.73 16.93 6.69
CA ASP A 147 7.04 17.55 6.62
C ASP A 147 7.96 16.75 5.69
N ARG A 148 8.91 17.43 5.06
CA ARG A 148 9.94 16.85 4.18
C ARG A 148 11.26 17.56 4.43
N ARG A 149 12.30 16.84 4.84
CA ARG A 149 13.60 17.43 5.18
C ARG A 149 14.76 16.55 4.75
N LEU A 150 15.86 17.18 4.36
CA LEU A 150 17.17 16.57 4.26
C LEU A 150 17.89 16.78 5.59
N LEU A 151 18.21 15.70 6.31
CA LEU A 151 18.84 15.75 7.63
C LEU A 151 19.96 14.72 7.71
N ARG A 152 21.00 15.04 8.47
CA ARG A 152 21.92 14.00 8.94
C ARG A 152 21.20 13.15 9.98
N TRP A 153 21.03 11.86 9.72
CA TRP A 153 20.13 10.99 10.49
C TRP A 153 20.88 10.10 11.49
N PRO A 154 20.59 10.23 12.80
CA PRO A 154 21.09 9.44 13.91
C PRO A 154 21.52 8.00 13.59
N PRO A 155 20.50 7.16 13.32
CA PRO A 155 20.63 5.72 13.12
C PRO A 155 21.63 5.26 12.06
N THR A 156 21.88 6.07 11.05
CA THR A 156 22.64 5.68 9.86
C THR A 156 23.83 6.58 9.55
N GLU A 157 23.96 7.68 10.28
CA GLU A 157 25.10 8.60 10.29
C GLU A 157 25.35 9.38 8.97
N ASP A 158 24.39 9.35 8.04
CA ASP A 158 24.43 9.99 6.72
C ASP A 158 23.34 11.06 6.54
N GLU A 159 23.46 11.87 5.49
CA GLU A 159 22.39 12.77 5.06
C GLU A 159 21.34 12.00 4.26
N ARG A 160 20.07 12.12 4.67
CA ARG A 160 18.95 11.48 3.98
C ARG A 160 17.72 12.35 3.95
N GLU A 161 16.97 12.18 2.87
CA GLU A 161 15.67 12.80 2.73
C GLU A 161 14.63 11.99 3.48
N LEU A 162 13.88 12.67 4.36
CA LEU A 162 12.86 12.08 5.21
C LEU A 162 11.52 12.71 4.90
N PHE A 163 10.49 11.87 4.82
CA PHE A 163 9.12 12.27 4.57
C PHE A 163 8.27 11.84 5.77
N LEU A 164 7.64 12.81 6.42
CA LEU A 164 6.64 12.56 7.44
C LEU A 164 5.25 12.75 6.84
N TYR A 165 4.39 11.78 7.08
CA TYR A 165 2.99 11.84 6.68
C TYR A 165 2.07 11.73 7.88
N ARG A 166 1.01 12.54 7.88
CA ARG A 166 -0.18 12.27 8.71
C ARG A 166 -1.17 11.48 7.88
N TYR A 167 -1.71 10.41 8.46
CA TYR A 167 -2.70 9.56 7.82
C TYR A 167 -3.92 9.38 8.71
N THR A 168 -5.09 9.20 8.11
CA THR A 168 -6.35 9.01 8.84
C THR A 168 -7.17 7.85 8.27
N TYR A 169 -7.61 6.99 9.18
CA TYR A 169 -8.66 6.00 8.97
C TYR A 169 -10.00 6.56 9.46
N VAL A 170 -10.82 7.09 8.54
CA VAL A 170 -12.06 7.81 8.90
C VAL A 170 -13.11 6.87 9.49
N ASP A 171 -13.19 5.65 8.94
CA ASP A 171 -14.21 4.65 9.29
C ASP A 171 -13.61 3.55 10.19
N ALA A 172 -12.87 3.92 11.23
CA ALA A 172 -12.38 2.94 12.20
C ALA A 172 -13.47 2.68 13.28
N PRO A 173 -13.54 1.45 13.86
CA PRO A 173 -14.62 1.06 14.78
C PRO A 173 -14.77 1.94 16.04
N GLY A 174 -13.74 2.73 16.40
CA GLY A 174 -13.74 3.66 17.53
C GLY A 174 -13.84 5.15 17.15
N GLY A 175 -14.19 5.45 15.89
CA GLY A 175 -14.09 6.80 15.32
C GLY A 175 -12.80 6.99 14.52
N PRO A 176 -12.57 8.19 13.93
CA PRO A 176 -11.40 8.44 13.10
C PRO A 176 -10.10 8.18 13.84
N GLU A 177 -9.22 7.37 13.26
CA GLU A 177 -7.88 7.09 13.80
C GLU A 177 -6.81 7.77 12.96
N THR A 178 -6.03 8.68 13.56
CA THR A 178 -4.96 9.43 12.87
C THR A 178 -3.59 9.06 13.39
N GLY A 179 -2.64 8.71 12.52
CA GLY A 179 -1.27 8.39 12.89
C GLY A 179 -0.23 9.17 12.09
N VAL A 180 1.04 8.93 12.43
CA VAL A 180 2.20 9.57 11.83
C VAL A 180 3.14 8.48 11.34
N GLY A 181 3.48 8.53 10.05
CA GLY A 181 4.43 7.60 9.45
C GLY A 181 5.66 8.34 8.90
N LEU A 182 6.81 7.68 9.00
CA LEU A 182 8.08 8.12 8.43
C LEU A 182 8.44 7.25 7.23
N VAL A 183 9.00 7.86 6.20
CA VAL A 183 9.65 7.21 5.05
C VAL A 183 11.00 7.88 4.79
N GLY A 184 11.97 7.10 4.31
CA GLY A 184 13.29 7.58 3.89
C GLY A 184 14.44 6.82 4.54
N SER A 185 14.43 6.68 5.87
CA SER A 185 15.37 5.81 6.58
C SER A 185 14.91 4.35 6.55
N ILE A 186 13.69 4.21 7.04
CA ILE A 186 12.85 3.03 7.07
C ILE A 186 11.43 3.51 6.82
N THR A 187 10.55 2.61 6.40
CA THR A 187 9.12 2.92 6.34
C THR A 187 8.43 2.34 7.56
N VAL A 188 7.90 3.20 8.42
CA VAL A 188 7.28 2.79 9.67
C VAL A 188 6.26 3.81 10.19
N SER A 189 5.18 3.32 10.79
CA SER A 189 4.34 4.08 11.72
C SER A 189 4.41 3.43 13.10
N LEU A 190 4.60 4.23 14.15
CA LEU A 190 4.77 3.73 15.50
C LEU A 190 3.45 3.68 16.25
N SER A 191 3.33 2.72 17.17
CA SER A 191 2.13 2.46 17.97
C SER A 191 2.43 2.41 19.47
N GLY A 192 1.37 2.35 20.28
CA GLY A 192 1.47 2.34 21.74
C GLY A 192 2.21 3.57 22.28
N ASP A 193 3.04 3.36 23.30
CA ASP A 193 3.79 4.46 23.93
C ASP A 193 4.75 5.14 22.96
N ALA A 194 5.19 4.45 21.89
CA ALA A 194 6.13 4.96 20.89
C ALA A 194 5.49 5.86 19.84
N ARG A 195 4.16 5.97 19.81
CA ARG A 195 3.41 6.72 18.81
C ARG A 195 3.67 8.23 18.93
N PRO A 196 4.12 8.91 17.86
CA PRO A 196 4.13 10.37 17.80
C PRO A 196 2.71 10.94 17.90
N ASP A 197 2.59 12.09 18.56
CA ASP A 197 1.33 12.84 18.59
C ASP A 197 1.05 13.46 17.20
N PRO A 198 -0.05 13.08 16.51
CA PRO A 198 -0.40 13.66 15.21
C PRO A 198 -0.77 15.16 15.27
N GLU A 199 -1.10 15.69 16.45
CA GLU A 199 -1.36 17.11 16.69
C GLU A 199 -0.11 17.87 17.18
N GLY A 200 0.99 17.17 17.40
CA GLY A 200 2.28 17.72 17.84
C GLY A 200 3.04 18.48 16.75
N SER A 201 4.37 18.43 16.78
CA SER A 201 5.21 19.03 15.74
C SER A 201 5.97 17.96 14.92
N PRO A 202 6.28 18.23 13.65
CA PRO A 202 7.11 17.33 12.85
C PRO A 202 8.49 17.04 13.48
N GLU A 203 9.10 18.04 14.11
CA GLU A 203 10.40 17.89 14.79
C GLU A 203 10.33 16.85 15.91
N GLU A 204 9.26 16.86 16.68
CA GLU A 204 9.07 15.89 17.76
C GLU A 204 8.80 14.50 17.19
N ALA A 205 8.00 14.38 16.13
CA ALA A 205 7.78 13.11 15.45
C ALA A 205 9.09 12.52 14.89
N LEU A 206 9.92 13.33 14.23
CA LEU A 206 11.25 12.92 13.75
C LEU A 206 12.14 12.46 14.90
N ALA A 207 12.17 13.19 16.02
CA ALA A 207 12.96 12.79 17.19
C ALA A 207 12.49 11.45 17.78
N VAL A 208 11.19 11.20 17.81
CA VAL A 208 10.59 9.93 18.27
C VAL A 208 10.97 8.78 17.34
N HIS A 209 10.85 8.95 16.02
CA HIS A 209 11.26 7.93 15.06
C HIS A 209 12.78 7.65 15.11
N CYS A 210 13.61 8.69 15.21
CA CYS A 210 15.05 8.57 15.36
C CYS A 210 15.43 7.77 16.62
N ALA A 211 14.80 8.09 17.76
CA ALA A 211 15.04 7.38 19.01
C ALA A 211 14.61 5.91 18.92
N TRP A 212 13.45 5.64 18.33
CA TRP A 212 12.97 4.28 18.13
C TRP A 212 13.92 3.46 17.26
N GLU A 213 14.37 4.01 16.13
CA GLU A 213 15.27 3.29 15.21
C GLU A 213 16.63 2.99 15.85
N LEU A 214 17.18 3.92 16.65
CA LEU A 214 18.40 3.65 17.45
C LEU A 214 18.20 2.51 18.47
N GLN A 215 17.03 2.44 19.13
CA GLN A 215 16.72 1.33 20.03
C GLN A 215 16.63 0.00 19.29
N GLN A 216 16.01 -0.01 18.11
CA GLN A 216 15.95 -1.20 17.25
C GLN A 216 17.34 -1.63 16.77
N ALA A 217 18.27 -0.69 16.56
CA ALA A 217 19.67 -0.95 16.27
C ALA A 217 20.49 -1.44 17.48
N GLY A 218 19.87 -1.58 18.65
CA GLY A 218 20.48 -2.15 19.86
C GLY A 218 20.99 -1.12 20.87
N LEU A 219 20.77 0.18 20.64
CA LEU A 219 21.15 1.21 21.61
C LEU A 219 20.25 1.11 22.85
N ARG A 220 20.83 0.71 23.98
CA ARG A 220 20.15 0.63 25.27
C ARG A 220 20.33 1.93 26.05
N ALA A 221 19.33 2.78 25.99
CA ALA A 221 19.25 4.02 26.76
C ALA A 221 17.83 4.24 27.26
N GLU A 222 17.69 4.96 28.38
CA GLU A 222 16.39 5.45 28.82
C GLU A 222 15.76 6.32 27.73
N ARG A 223 14.48 6.08 27.46
CA ARG A 223 13.78 6.70 26.33
C ARG A 223 13.83 8.24 26.38
N GLN A 224 13.65 8.82 27.56
CA GLN A 224 13.68 10.28 27.72
C GLN A 224 15.06 10.87 27.40
N ALA A 225 16.13 10.22 27.85
CA ALA A 225 17.49 10.62 27.55
C ALA A 225 17.80 10.48 26.05
N LEU A 226 17.31 9.41 25.43
CA LEU A 226 17.49 9.18 24.01
C LEU A 226 16.74 10.20 23.15
N LEU A 227 15.48 10.52 23.49
CA LEU A 227 14.71 11.58 22.82
C LEU A 227 15.43 12.93 22.93
N ALA A 228 15.92 13.29 24.11
CA ALA A 228 16.68 14.53 24.29
C ALA A 228 17.97 14.55 23.45
N SER A 229 18.65 13.41 23.32
CA SER A 229 19.81 13.26 22.45
C SER A 229 19.46 13.45 20.97
N CYS A 230 18.39 12.79 20.51
CA CYS A 230 17.92 12.90 19.13
C CYS A 230 17.51 14.34 18.79
N ARG A 231 16.77 15.02 19.66
CA ARG A 231 16.42 16.45 19.48
C ARG A 231 17.66 17.32 19.30
N ARG A 232 18.72 17.12 20.09
CA ARG A 232 19.97 17.88 19.94
C ARG A 232 20.67 17.58 18.63
N GLN A 233 20.84 16.30 18.28
CA GLN A 233 21.55 15.89 17.07
C GLN A 233 20.83 16.33 15.79
N LEU A 234 19.50 16.37 15.83
CA LEU A 234 18.66 16.85 14.72
C LEU A 234 18.50 18.38 14.70
N GLY A 235 19.04 19.11 15.69
CA GLY A 235 18.93 20.57 15.77
C GLY A 235 17.57 21.11 16.22
N PHE A 236 16.76 20.29 16.90
CA PHE A 236 15.41 20.63 17.38
C PHE A 236 15.34 21.01 18.87
N ALA A 237 16.46 20.92 19.58
CA ALA A 237 16.51 21.35 20.98
C ALA A 237 16.23 22.86 21.06
N LYS A 238 15.20 23.25 21.82
CA LYS A 238 15.04 24.65 22.24
C LYS A 238 16.22 24.98 23.18
N GLY A 239 16.91 26.08 22.89
CA GLY A 239 17.97 26.63 23.75
C GLY A 239 17.45 27.04 25.12
#